data_AF-A0A2M8FR87-F1
#
_entry.id   AF-A0A2M8FR87-F1
#
_cell.length_a   1.000
_cell.length_b   1.000
_cell.length_c   1.000
_cell.angle_alpha   90.00
_cell.angle_beta   90.00
_cell.angle_gamma   90.00
#
_symmetry.space_group_name_H-M   'P 1'
#
loop_
_entity.id
_entity.type
_entity.pdbx_description
1 polymer ?
#
loop_
_entity_poly.entity_id
_entity_poly.type
_entity_poly.pdbx_seq_one_letter_code
_entity_poly.pdbx_strand_id
1 'polypeptide(L)'
;MQKNMKQILFYIVSIGLISCSSKGQEKKVSDRKTENKSDTITTLSELKPDYREILLFENKLDTFLIPLPEKDMLPTLEKYYAPYLVNRNIGQQDGPDYSYIDIAKNDENLITYINFDSDNKLRLNEIRIVNSTAHDQYEVRVGDPLTKVITSRGKGEIGFDPYHFHIYYYYKNSNISYELEGELHTPAEENVENIVLTYDDISSHTIHSIIWRNKK
;
A
#
# COMPACT_ATOMS: atom_id res chain seq x y z
N MET A 1 -22.28 -3.95 45.02
CA MET A 1 -21.04 -4.33 44.30
C MET A 1 -20.61 -3.14 43.46
N GLN A 2 -19.58 -2.40 43.91
CA GLN A 2 -19.06 -1.22 43.21
C GLN A 2 -18.34 -1.66 41.93
N LYS A 3 -18.70 -1.08 40.78
CA LYS A 3 -17.89 -1.13 39.56
C LYS A 3 -17.37 0.28 39.26
N ASN A 4 -16.05 0.41 39.37
CA ASN A 4 -15.29 1.63 39.11
C ASN A 4 -15.36 2.00 37.63
N MET A 5 -15.78 3.23 37.37
CA MET A 5 -15.79 3.88 36.06
C MET A 5 -14.41 4.52 35.84
N LYS A 6 -13.58 3.96 34.95
CA LYS A 6 -12.33 4.61 34.52
C LYS A 6 -12.62 5.48 33.31
N GLN A 7 -12.75 6.79 33.53
CA GLN A 7 -12.75 7.80 32.48
C GLN A 7 -11.31 7.96 31.96
N ILE A 8 -11.09 7.71 30.68
CA ILE A 8 -9.83 7.99 29.98
C ILE A 8 -9.94 9.39 29.41
N LEU A 9 -9.08 10.29 29.90
CA LEU A 9 -8.99 11.69 29.52
C LEU A 9 -8.12 11.82 28.27
N PHE A 10 -8.69 12.24 27.15
CA PHE A 10 -7.95 12.61 25.93
C PHE A 10 -7.38 14.03 26.06
N TYR A 11 -6.06 14.16 26.06
CA TYR A 11 -5.38 15.44 25.89
C TYR A 11 -5.25 15.76 24.39
N ILE A 12 -5.99 16.77 23.94
CA ILE A 12 -5.80 17.40 22.62
C ILE A 12 -4.72 18.48 22.79
N VAL A 13 -3.53 18.24 22.24
CA VAL A 13 -2.48 19.26 22.13
C VAL A 13 -2.61 19.94 20.78
N SER A 14 -3.24 21.11 20.79
CA SER A 14 -3.33 22.02 19.65
C SER A 14 -2.00 22.78 19.50
N ILE A 15 -1.19 22.45 18.49
CA ILE A 15 -0.02 23.27 18.11
C ILE A 15 -0.52 24.41 17.24
N GLY A 16 -0.49 25.61 17.82
CA GLY A 16 -0.88 26.86 17.18
C GLY A 16 0.10 27.32 16.11
N LEU A 17 -0.48 27.81 15.02
CA LEU A 17 0.19 28.52 13.93
C LEU A 17 0.69 29.88 14.43
N ILE A 18 2.02 30.10 14.44
CA ILE A 18 2.58 31.44 14.58
C ILE A 18 2.68 32.05 13.17
N SER A 19 1.68 32.84 12.84
CA SER A 19 1.67 33.78 11.73
C SER A 19 2.47 35.03 12.13
N CYS A 20 3.59 35.28 11.48
CA CYS A 20 4.29 36.55 11.55
C CYS A 20 4.05 37.33 10.25
N SER A 21 3.10 38.27 10.31
CA SER A 21 2.84 39.27 9.28
C SER A 21 3.47 40.62 9.66
N SER A 22 4.28 41.13 8.74
CA SER A 22 4.75 42.50 8.45
C SER A 22 4.45 43.67 9.40
N LYS A 23 5.47 44.53 9.65
CA LYS A 23 5.59 45.93 9.13
C LYS A 23 6.70 46.74 9.81
N GLY A 24 7.32 47.64 9.04
CA GLY A 24 8.09 48.82 9.49
C GLY A 24 9.23 49.15 8.51
N GLN A 25 9.02 50.03 7.51
CA GLN A 25 9.41 51.47 7.45
C GLN A 25 10.94 51.70 7.51
N GLU A 26 11.63 52.57 6.76
CA GLU A 26 11.37 53.50 5.65
C GLU A 26 12.77 54.03 5.16
N LYS A 27 12.88 54.42 3.87
CA LYS A 27 13.84 55.37 3.24
C LYS A 27 15.37 55.14 3.26
N LYS A 28 15.98 55.10 2.06
CA LYS A 28 16.67 56.25 1.44
C LYS A 28 17.07 56.00 -0.03
N VAL A 29 16.92 57.05 -0.82
CA VAL A 29 17.26 57.20 -2.24
C VAL A 29 18.77 57.16 -2.45
N SER A 30 19.23 56.49 -3.51
CA SER A 30 20.46 56.83 -4.25
C SER A 30 20.43 56.16 -5.62
N ASP A 31 20.26 56.98 -6.65
CA ASP A 31 20.37 56.58 -8.05
C ASP A 31 21.79 56.11 -8.36
N ARG A 32 21.93 54.81 -8.70
CA ARG A 32 23.08 54.29 -9.44
C ARG A 32 22.60 53.33 -10.51
N LYS A 33 22.75 53.76 -11.76
CA LYS A 33 22.77 52.89 -12.94
C LYS A 33 23.76 51.76 -12.69
N THR A 34 23.28 50.53 -12.72
CA THR A 34 24.10 49.34 -12.92
C THR A 34 23.31 48.39 -13.80
N GLU A 35 23.77 48.27 -15.05
CA GLU A 35 23.38 47.20 -15.95
C GLU A 35 23.83 45.88 -15.34
N ASN A 36 22.93 45.20 -14.64
CA ASN A 36 23.10 43.80 -14.30
C ASN A 36 22.43 42.99 -15.40
N LYS A 37 23.28 42.34 -16.21
CA LYS A 37 22.91 41.14 -16.97
C LYS A 37 22.13 40.23 -16.03
N SER A 38 20.87 40.02 -16.40
CA SER A 38 20.01 39.00 -15.82
C SER A 38 20.56 37.64 -16.22
N ASP A 39 21.60 37.19 -15.53
CA ASP A 39 21.90 35.76 -15.45
C ASP A 39 20.71 35.16 -14.71
N THR A 40 19.81 34.63 -15.52
CA THR A 40 18.65 33.89 -15.05
C THR A 40 19.22 32.64 -14.43
N ILE A 41 19.48 32.69 -13.12
CA ILE A 41 19.62 31.50 -12.29
C ILE A 41 18.28 30.81 -12.44
N THR A 42 18.20 29.88 -13.39
CA THR A 42 17.18 28.85 -13.41
C THR A 42 17.38 28.09 -12.12
N THR A 43 16.66 28.51 -11.08
CA THR A 43 16.39 27.70 -9.91
C THR A 43 16.02 26.34 -10.48
N LEU A 44 16.86 25.33 -10.24
CA LEU A 44 16.54 23.92 -10.43
C LEU A 44 15.37 23.63 -9.48
N SER A 45 14.20 24.10 -9.90
CA SER A 45 12.89 23.77 -9.39
C SER A 45 12.82 22.25 -9.52
N GLU A 46 13.03 21.60 -8.39
CA GLU A 46 12.73 20.21 -8.06
C GLU A 46 11.92 19.53 -9.16
N LEU A 47 12.62 18.87 -10.09
CA LEU A 47 11.99 17.93 -11.00
C LEU A 47 11.39 16.84 -10.12
N LYS A 48 10.07 16.90 -9.92
CA LYS A 48 9.36 15.85 -9.20
C LYS A 48 9.63 14.53 -9.93
N PRO A 49 10.04 13.47 -9.21
CA PRO A 49 10.31 12.19 -9.84
C PRO A 49 9.06 11.70 -10.56
N ASP A 50 9.21 11.28 -11.81
CA ASP A 50 8.14 10.68 -12.59
C ASP A 50 8.00 9.20 -12.19
N TYR A 51 7.02 8.93 -11.33
CA TYR A 51 6.74 7.59 -10.82
C TYR A 51 5.78 6.87 -11.75
N ARG A 52 6.27 5.85 -12.46
CA ARG A 52 5.41 5.00 -13.28
C ARG A 52 4.48 4.17 -12.42
N GLU A 53 3.30 3.87 -12.93
CA GLU A 53 2.41 2.92 -12.28
C GLU A 53 2.97 1.49 -12.24
N ILE A 54 2.68 0.76 -11.16
CA ILE A 54 3.04 -0.66 -11.01
C ILE A 54 1.81 -1.51 -11.34
N LEU A 55 2.01 -2.52 -12.20
CA LEU A 55 0.96 -3.39 -12.71
C LEU A 55 1.18 -4.85 -12.34
N LEU A 56 0.17 -5.47 -11.72
CA LEU A 56 0.19 -6.88 -11.35
C LEU A 56 -0.72 -7.72 -12.26
N PHE A 57 -0.15 -8.75 -12.86
CA PHE A 57 -0.86 -9.69 -13.73
C PHE A 57 -0.80 -11.10 -13.14
N GLU A 58 -1.56 -12.03 -13.70
CA GLU A 58 -1.58 -13.43 -13.24
C GLU A 58 -0.22 -14.13 -13.37
N ASN A 59 0.61 -13.68 -14.32
CA ASN A 59 1.89 -14.29 -14.68
C ASN A 59 3.07 -13.30 -14.78
N LYS A 60 2.86 -12.02 -14.44
CA LYS A 60 3.96 -11.03 -14.41
C LYS A 60 3.70 -9.89 -13.42
N LEU A 61 4.78 -9.31 -12.92
CA LEU A 61 4.81 -8.01 -12.26
C LEU A 61 5.52 -7.03 -13.22
N ASP A 62 4.77 -6.08 -13.78
CA ASP A 62 5.17 -5.25 -14.90
C ASP A 62 5.76 -6.04 -16.09
N THR A 63 7.09 -6.07 -16.20
CA THR A 63 7.85 -6.78 -17.25
C THR A 63 8.46 -8.08 -16.75
N PHE A 64 8.45 -8.35 -15.45
CA PHE A 64 9.02 -9.55 -14.86
C PHE A 64 8.00 -10.68 -14.85
N LEU A 65 8.33 -11.81 -15.48
CA LEU A 65 7.55 -13.02 -15.30
C LEU A 65 7.57 -13.46 -13.82
N ILE A 66 6.42 -13.89 -13.31
CA ILE A 66 6.27 -14.44 -11.96
C ILE A 66 5.76 -15.89 -12.03
N PRO A 67 6.27 -16.80 -11.18
CA PRO A 67 7.23 -16.56 -10.11
C PRO A 67 8.61 -16.11 -10.60
N LEU A 68 9.24 -15.19 -9.85
CA LEU A 68 10.57 -14.68 -10.17
C LEU A 68 11.58 -15.84 -10.18
N PRO A 69 12.68 -15.75 -10.96
CA PRO A 69 13.73 -16.75 -10.89
C PRO A 69 14.31 -16.81 -9.48
N GLU A 70 14.61 -18.02 -8.99
CA GLU A 70 15.15 -18.26 -7.64
C GLU A 70 16.62 -17.81 -7.54
N LYS A 71 16.85 -16.49 -7.62
CA LYS A 71 18.14 -15.80 -7.50
C LYS A 71 17.92 -14.42 -6.89
N ASP A 72 19.00 -13.74 -6.50
CA ASP A 72 18.89 -12.38 -5.98
C ASP A 72 18.41 -11.41 -7.08
N MET A 73 17.19 -10.89 -6.90
CA MET A 73 16.54 -9.98 -7.83
C MET A 73 16.65 -8.51 -7.42
N LEU A 74 17.17 -8.19 -6.22
CA LEU A 74 17.16 -6.83 -5.67
C LEU A 74 17.81 -5.81 -6.64
N PRO A 75 19.04 -6.00 -7.17
CA PRO A 75 19.65 -5.01 -8.06
C PRO A 75 18.89 -4.82 -9.38
N THR A 76 18.20 -5.87 -9.84
CA THR A 76 17.40 -5.81 -11.07
C THR A 76 16.12 -5.00 -10.83
N LEU A 77 15.48 -5.22 -9.68
CA LEU A 77 14.27 -4.50 -9.28
C LEU A 77 14.58 -3.03 -9.00
N GLU A 78 15.62 -2.72 -8.21
CA GLU A 78 16.09 -1.34 -7.94
C GLU A 78 16.30 -0.55 -9.24
N LYS A 79 17.03 -1.13 -10.19
CA LYS A 79 17.29 -0.48 -11.48
C LYS A 79 16.01 -0.26 -12.29
N TYR A 80 15.11 -1.25 -12.31
CA TYR A 80 13.89 -1.17 -13.11
C TYR A 80 12.87 -0.21 -12.50
N TYR A 81 12.77 -0.13 -11.17
CA TYR A 81 11.79 0.68 -10.45
C TYR A 81 12.27 2.08 -10.09
N ALA A 82 13.50 2.50 -10.42
CA ALA A 82 13.88 3.91 -10.25
C ALA A 82 12.83 4.85 -10.91
N PRO A 83 12.33 5.89 -10.20
CA PRO A 83 12.87 6.46 -8.96
C PRO A 83 12.27 5.95 -7.64
N TYR A 84 11.51 4.85 -7.63
CA TYR A 84 11.05 4.23 -6.38
C TYR A 84 12.21 3.77 -5.50
N LEU A 85 11.99 3.80 -4.18
CA LEU A 85 12.81 3.08 -3.21
C LEU A 85 12.48 1.60 -3.30
N VAL A 86 13.51 0.76 -3.41
CA VAL A 86 13.37 -0.69 -3.42
C VAL A 86 14.35 -1.25 -2.40
N ASN A 87 13.85 -1.76 -1.28
CA ASN A 87 14.71 -2.24 -0.20
C ASN A 87 14.42 -3.69 0.13
N ARG A 88 15.47 -4.42 0.48
CA ARG A 88 15.34 -5.74 1.11
C ARG A 88 15.20 -5.58 2.61
N ASN A 89 14.22 -6.25 3.16
CA ASN A 89 13.92 -6.25 4.59
C ASN A 89 13.70 -7.67 5.12
N ILE A 90 13.55 -7.75 6.45
CA ILE A 90 13.25 -8.98 7.19
C ILE A 90 11.96 -8.74 7.96
N GLY A 91 10.97 -9.59 7.76
CA GLY A 91 9.73 -9.61 8.50
C GLY A 91 9.82 -10.61 9.66
N GLN A 92 9.35 -10.19 10.83
CA GLN A 92 9.30 -11.01 12.04
C GLN A 92 7.91 -11.63 12.20
N GLN A 93 7.85 -12.86 12.67
CA GLN A 93 6.63 -13.60 12.98
C GLN A 93 6.90 -14.60 14.11
N ASP A 94 5.86 -15.28 14.60
CA ASP A 94 6.01 -16.31 15.64
C ASP A 94 6.83 -17.53 15.17
N GLY A 95 6.94 -17.70 13.85
CA GLY A 95 7.81 -18.69 13.18
C GLY A 95 9.16 -18.12 12.73
N PRO A 96 9.80 -18.74 11.71
CA PRO A 96 11.03 -18.21 11.15
C PRO A 96 10.83 -16.84 10.51
N ASP A 97 11.81 -15.94 10.67
CA ASP A 97 11.85 -14.69 9.93
C ASP A 97 11.76 -14.94 8.41
N TYR A 98 11.03 -14.08 7.69
CA TYR A 98 10.92 -14.13 6.24
C TYR A 98 11.61 -12.92 5.61
N SER A 99 12.18 -13.11 4.41
CA SER A 99 12.72 -11.98 3.64
C SER A 99 11.65 -11.43 2.71
N TYR A 100 11.65 -10.12 2.53
CA TYR A 100 10.84 -9.47 1.51
C TYR A 100 11.61 -8.31 0.86
N ILE A 101 11.15 -7.93 -0.32
CA ILE A 101 11.54 -6.67 -0.98
C ILE A 101 10.33 -5.76 -0.99
N ASP A 102 10.51 -4.51 -0.54
CA ASP A 102 9.50 -3.47 -0.69
C ASP A 102 9.73 -2.63 -1.95
N ILE A 103 8.67 -2.00 -2.44
CA ILE A 103 8.75 -0.92 -3.43
C ILE A 103 7.89 0.23 -2.92
N ALA A 104 8.48 1.41 -2.75
CA ALA A 104 7.86 2.56 -2.11
C ALA A 104 8.24 3.88 -2.78
N LYS A 105 7.38 4.90 -2.74
CA LYS A 105 7.75 6.26 -3.20
C LYS A 105 8.71 6.94 -2.21
N ASN A 106 8.54 6.65 -0.93
CA ASN A 106 9.32 7.10 0.21
C ASN A 106 8.95 6.22 1.42
N ASP A 107 9.57 6.44 2.57
CA ASP A 107 9.39 5.64 3.78
C ASP A 107 7.94 5.57 4.29
N GLU A 108 7.08 6.54 3.94
CA GLU A 108 5.67 6.59 4.35
C GLU A 108 4.70 6.08 3.27
N ASN A 109 5.19 5.82 2.06
CA ASN A 109 4.37 5.53 0.89
C ASN A 109 4.78 4.21 0.25
N LEU A 110 4.60 3.14 1.02
CA LEU A 110 4.79 1.78 0.58
C LEU A 110 3.72 1.38 -0.44
N ILE A 111 4.13 0.73 -1.53
CA ILE A 111 3.23 0.32 -2.61
C ILE A 111 3.03 -1.18 -2.65
N THR A 112 4.12 -1.94 -2.62
CA THR A 112 4.04 -3.39 -2.72
C THR A 112 5.12 -4.09 -1.90
N TYR A 113 4.78 -5.28 -1.42
CA TYR A 113 5.70 -6.26 -0.87
C TYR A 113 5.90 -7.39 -1.87
N ILE A 114 7.13 -7.87 -1.99
CA ILE A 114 7.52 -9.08 -2.71
C ILE A 114 8.08 -10.03 -1.65
N ASN A 115 7.23 -10.92 -1.15
CA ASN A 115 7.51 -11.81 -0.04
C ASN A 115 8.10 -13.13 -0.54
N PHE A 116 9.19 -13.55 0.09
CA PHE A 116 9.84 -14.82 -0.19
C PHE A 116 9.50 -15.86 0.86
N ASP A 117 9.64 -17.12 0.47
CA ASP A 117 9.47 -18.26 1.35
C ASP A 117 10.49 -18.25 2.51
N SER A 118 10.04 -18.67 3.69
CA SER A 118 10.87 -18.66 4.90
C SER A 118 12.03 -19.67 4.83
N ASP A 119 11.83 -20.80 4.16
CA ASP A 119 12.82 -21.87 4.03
C ASP A 119 13.75 -21.63 2.85
N ASN A 120 13.23 -21.04 1.76
CA ASN A 120 14.00 -20.61 0.60
C ASN A 120 13.76 -19.12 0.31
N LYS A 121 14.66 -18.28 0.84
CA LYS A 121 14.61 -16.80 0.74
C LYS A 121 14.72 -16.23 -0.69
N LEU A 122 14.88 -17.08 -1.71
CA LEU A 122 14.90 -16.71 -3.12
C LEU A 122 13.63 -17.17 -3.86
N ARG A 123 12.81 -18.03 -3.24
CA ARG A 123 11.56 -18.52 -3.81
C ARG A 123 10.45 -17.53 -3.52
N LEU A 124 9.90 -16.93 -4.58
CA LEU A 124 8.74 -16.04 -4.46
C LEU A 124 7.54 -16.81 -3.88
N ASN A 125 6.95 -16.27 -2.83
CA ASN A 125 5.75 -16.79 -2.18
C ASN A 125 4.52 -15.94 -2.52
N GLU A 126 4.61 -14.63 -2.27
CA GLU A 126 3.49 -13.70 -2.40
C GLU A 126 3.97 -12.35 -2.95
N ILE A 127 3.15 -11.70 -3.78
CA ILE A 127 3.25 -10.26 -4.06
C ILE A 127 1.99 -9.61 -3.51
N ARG A 128 2.15 -8.52 -2.77
CA ARG A 128 1.02 -7.82 -2.14
C ARG A 128 1.10 -6.33 -2.43
N ILE A 129 0.10 -5.81 -3.15
CA ILE A 129 -0.11 -4.38 -3.35
C ILE A 129 -0.95 -3.85 -2.18
N VAL A 130 -0.47 -2.80 -1.53
CA VAL A 130 -1.11 -2.15 -0.36
C VAL A 130 -1.42 -0.68 -0.59
N ASN A 131 -1.25 -0.18 -1.82
CA ASN A 131 -1.45 1.23 -2.15
C ASN A 131 -2.17 1.39 -3.48
N SER A 132 -3.07 2.38 -3.53
CA SER A 132 -3.92 2.67 -4.70
C SER A 132 -3.15 3.16 -5.93
N THR A 133 -1.86 3.48 -5.80
CA THR A 133 -0.99 3.88 -6.93
C THR A 133 -0.56 2.72 -7.83
N ALA A 134 -0.86 1.48 -7.44
CA ALA A 134 -0.70 0.29 -8.25
C ALA A 134 -2.06 -0.40 -8.45
N HIS A 135 -2.18 -1.19 -9.52
CA HIS A 135 -3.39 -1.94 -9.82
C HIS A 135 -3.08 -3.29 -10.47
N ASP A 136 -4.10 -4.16 -10.50
CA ASP A 136 -4.01 -5.43 -11.21
C ASP A 136 -4.44 -5.33 -12.68
N GLN A 137 -4.27 -6.40 -13.45
CA GLN A 137 -4.68 -6.47 -14.85
C GLN A 137 -6.20 -6.29 -15.10
N TYR A 138 -7.01 -6.18 -14.05
CA TYR A 138 -8.45 -5.96 -14.09
C TYR A 138 -8.83 -4.54 -13.66
N GLU A 139 -7.84 -3.65 -13.57
CA GLU A 139 -7.98 -2.25 -13.18
C GLU A 139 -8.54 -2.06 -11.77
N VAL A 140 -8.30 -3.03 -10.88
CA VAL A 140 -8.67 -2.95 -9.46
C VAL A 140 -7.52 -2.37 -8.66
N ARG A 141 -7.83 -1.45 -7.75
CA ARG A 141 -6.90 -0.77 -6.84
C ARG A 141 -7.26 -1.04 -5.38
N VAL A 142 -6.27 -0.85 -4.51
CA VAL A 142 -6.53 -0.73 -3.06
C VAL A 142 -7.44 0.47 -2.82
N GLY A 143 -8.44 0.28 -1.96
CA GLY A 143 -9.51 1.23 -1.66
C GLY A 143 -10.72 1.15 -2.60
N ASP A 144 -10.65 0.41 -3.72
CA ASP A 144 -11.81 0.22 -4.57
C ASP A 144 -12.91 -0.56 -3.83
N PRO A 145 -14.20 -0.30 -4.11
CA PRO A 145 -15.29 -1.10 -3.55
C PRO A 145 -15.29 -2.50 -4.15
N LEU A 146 -15.74 -3.51 -3.40
CA LEU A 146 -15.88 -4.89 -3.90
C LEU A 146 -16.71 -4.98 -5.21
N THR A 147 -17.69 -4.09 -5.38
CA THR A 147 -18.51 -4.00 -6.59
C THR A 147 -17.69 -3.73 -7.85
N LYS A 148 -16.56 -3.03 -7.76
CA LYS A 148 -15.60 -2.84 -8.85
C LYS A 148 -15.02 -4.17 -9.30
N VAL A 149 -14.56 -5.00 -8.36
CA VAL A 149 -14.02 -6.34 -8.64
C VAL A 149 -15.07 -7.20 -9.32
N ILE A 150 -16.29 -7.21 -8.77
CA ILE A 150 -17.40 -8.01 -9.31
C ILE A 150 -17.73 -7.57 -10.75
N THR A 151 -17.69 -6.27 -11.03
CA THR A 151 -17.96 -5.74 -12.36
C THR A 151 -16.83 -6.07 -13.35
N SER A 152 -15.58 -5.99 -12.91
CA SER A 152 -14.41 -6.26 -13.76
C SER A 152 -14.19 -7.75 -14.03
N ARG A 153 -14.55 -8.64 -13.10
CA ARG A 153 -14.14 -10.06 -13.10
C ARG A 153 -15.28 -11.07 -12.95
N GLY A 154 -16.49 -10.61 -12.64
CA GLY A 154 -17.64 -11.47 -12.30
C GLY A 154 -17.69 -11.84 -10.82
N LYS A 155 -18.56 -12.79 -10.44
CA LYS A 155 -18.66 -13.27 -9.06
C LYS A 155 -17.59 -14.33 -8.76
N GLY A 156 -16.73 -14.05 -7.78
CA GLY A 156 -15.78 -14.98 -7.16
C GLY A 156 -16.31 -15.69 -5.90
N GLU A 157 -15.39 -16.12 -5.06
CA GLU A 157 -15.62 -16.87 -3.82
C GLU A 157 -15.12 -16.06 -2.62
N ILE A 158 -15.78 -16.24 -1.47
CA ILE A 158 -15.45 -15.58 -0.21
C ILE A 158 -14.71 -16.59 0.66
N GLY A 159 -13.53 -16.22 1.14
CA GLY A 159 -12.79 -16.92 2.18
C GLY A 159 -12.81 -16.08 3.45
N PHE A 160 -12.99 -16.72 4.60
CA PHE A 160 -12.94 -16.07 5.90
C PHE A 160 -11.98 -16.82 6.80
N ASP A 161 -11.02 -16.11 7.38
CA ASP A 161 -10.18 -16.59 8.47
C ASP A 161 -10.81 -16.15 9.80
N PRO A 162 -11.49 -17.06 10.53
CA PRO A 162 -12.21 -16.69 11.74
C PRO A 162 -11.30 -16.37 12.94
N TYR A 163 -10.01 -16.72 12.90
CA TYR A 163 -9.10 -16.46 14.02
C TYR A 163 -8.44 -15.09 13.94
N HIS A 164 -8.19 -14.63 12.71
CA HIS A 164 -7.57 -13.33 12.44
C HIS A 164 -8.52 -12.33 11.79
N PHE A 165 -9.78 -12.71 11.58
CA PHE A 165 -10.85 -11.91 10.97
C PHE A 165 -10.49 -11.35 9.58
N HIS A 166 -9.66 -12.06 8.82
CA HIS A 166 -9.37 -11.70 7.44
C HIS A 166 -10.45 -12.21 6.49
N ILE A 167 -10.90 -11.33 5.60
CA ILE A 167 -11.86 -11.67 4.55
C ILE A 167 -11.13 -11.60 3.22
N TYR A 168 -11.20 -12.67 2.45
CA TYR A 168 -10.60 -12.77 1.13
C TYR A 168 -11.67 -12.96 0.06
N TYR A 169 -11.47 -12.30 -1.08
CA TYR A 169 -12.26 -12.50 -2.28
C TYR A 169 -11.36 -13.04 -3.40
N TYR A 170 -11.70 -14.21 -3.94
CA TYR A 170 -10.79 -14.93 -4.83
C TYR A 170 -11.53 -15.70 -5.93
N TYR A 171 -10.75 -16.18 -6.92
CA TYR A 171 -11.23 -17.05 -7.99
C TYR A 171 -10.37 -18.31 -8.01
N LYS A 172 -10.98 -19.47 -8.24
CA LYS A 172 -10.28 -20.77 -8.25
C LYS A 172 -9.09 -20.80 -9.23
N ASN A 173 -9.28 -20.28 -10.43
CA ASN A 173 -8.29 -20.31 -11.52
C ASN A 173 -7.49 -19.00 -11.65
N SER A 174 -7.27 -18.31 -10.54
CA SER A 174 -6.58 -17.01 -10.46
C SER A 174 -5.52 -17.05 -9.38
N ASN A 175 -4.33 -16.55 -9.65
CA ASN A 175 -3.32 -16.29 -8.64
C ASN A 175 -3.59 -14.98 -7.90
N ILE A 176 -4.37 -14.07 -8.49
CA ILE A 176 -4.78 -12.81 -7.89
C ILE A 176 -6.03 -13.02 -7.02
N SER A 177 -5.96 -12.55 -5.78
CA SER A 177 -7.04 -12.45 -4.80
C SER A 177 -7.02 -11.08 -4.16
N TYR A 178 -8.09 -10.75 -3.43
CA TYR A 178 -8.23 -9.48 -2.74
C TYR A 178 -8.47 -9.75 -1.27
N GLU A 179 -7.77 -9.03 -0.41
CA GLU A 179 -8.17 -8.92 0.98
C GLU A 179 -9.11 -7.75 1.13
N LEU A 180 -10.19 -7.94 1.87
CA LEU A 180 -11.23 -6.96 2.07
C LEU A 180 -11.13 -6.36 3.47
N GLU A 181 -11.45 -5.08 3.58
CA GLU A 181 -11.68 -4.40 4.85
C GLU A 181 -13.06 -3.75 4.87
N GLY A 182 -13.65 -3.71 6.06
CA GLY A 182 -14.97 -3.16 6.29
C GLY A 182 -15.48 -3.53 7.67
N GLU A 183 -16.56 -2.88 8.08
CA GLU A 183 -17.28 -3.29 9.28
C GLU A 183 -18.02 -4.59 8.99
N LEU A 184 -17.62 -5.66 9.70
CA LEU A 184 -18.35 -6.91 9.68
C LEU A 184 -19.36 -6.93 10.82
N HIS A 185 -20.63 -7.00 10.47
CA HIS A 185 -21.66 -7.38 11.44
C HIS A 185 -21.71 -8.90 11.47
N THR A 186 -20.91 -9.49 12.36
CA THR A 186 -20.90 -10.94 12.50
C THR A 186 -22.29 -11.44 12.88
N PRO A 187 -22.78 -12.52 12.25
CA PRO A 187 -23.96 -13.21 12.72
C PRO A 187 -23.80 -13.57 14.20
N ALA A 188 -24.90 -13.62 14.94
CA ALA A 188 -24.89 -14.11 16.33
C ALA A 188 -24.59 -15.63 16.33
N GLU A 189 -23.32 -15.98 16.17
CA GLU A 189 -22.78 -17.33 16.17
C GLU A 189 -21.79 -17.47 17.32
N GLU A 190 -22.00 -18.48 18.16
CA GLU A 190 -21.15 -18.70 19.33
C GLU A 190 -19.79 -19.31 18.94
N ASN A 191 -19.75 -20.07 17.84
CA ASN A 191 -18.52 -20.63 17.31
C ASN A 191 -18.08 -19.95 16.01
N VAL A 192 -17.03 -19.14 16.11
CA VAL A 192 -16.47 -18.37 14.99
C VAL A 192 -16.09 -19.22 13.77
N GLU A 193 -15.75 -20.50 13.96
CA GLU A 193 -15.39 -21.42 12.88
C GLU A 193 -16.57 -21.76 11.95
N ASN A 194 -17.80 -21.60 12.45
CA ASN A 194 -19.02 -21.86 11.69
C ASN A 194 -19.52 -20.65 10.90
N ILE A 195 -18.87 -19.49 11.05
CA ILE A 195 -19.28 -18.26 10.37
C ILE A 195 -19.06 -18.44 8.86
N VAL A 196 -20.15 -18.43 8.10
CA VAL A 196 -20.13 -18.39 6.64
C VAL A 196 -20.60 -17.02 6.19
N LEU A 197 -19.71 -16.27 5.54
CA LEU A 197 -20.03 -14.95 5.01
C LEU A 197 -20.71 -15.06 3.65
N THR A 198 -21.70 -14.20 3.44
CA THR A 198 -22.41 -14.01 2.18
C THR A 198 -21.95 -12.74 1.48
N TYR A 199 -22.41 -12.55 0.24
CA TYR A 199 -22.15 -11.31 -0.50
C TYR A 199 -22.73 -10.07 0.16
N ASP A 200 -23.89 -10.20 0.80
CA ASP A 200 -24.56 -9.06 1.42
C ASP A 200 -23.74 -8.56 2.63
N ASP A 201 -23.16 -9.50 3.39
CA ASP A 201 -22.31 -9.21 4.56
C ASP A 201 -21.06 -8.39 4.21
N ILE A 202 -20.52 -8.58 3.00
CA ILE A 202 -19.29 -7.93 2.54
C ILE A 202 -19.52 -6.88 1.45
N SER A 203 -20.78 -6.58 1.13
CA SER A 203 -21.14 -5.74 -0.03
C SER A 203 -20.64 -4.29 0.08
N SER A 204 -20.47 -3.79 1.30
CA SER A 204 -19.93 -2.46 1.62
C SER A 204 -18.40 -2.42 1.72
N HIS A 205 -17.72 -3.57 1.67
CA HIS A 205 -16.28 -3.64 1.90
C HIS A 205 -15.48 -3.07 0.73
N THR A 206 -14.28 -2.60 1.04
CA THR A 206 -13.28 -2.11 0.09
C THR A 206 -12.08 -3.05 0.04
N ILE A 207 -11.28 -2.93 -1.02
CA ILE A 207 -10.06 -3.72 -1.19
C ILE A 207 -8.99 -3.17 -0.25
N HIS A 208 -8.62 -3.93 0.78
CA HIS A 208 -7.50 -3.60 1.67
C HIS A 208 -6.15 -3.86 0.97
N SER A 209 -6.03 -5.00 0.29
CA SER A 209 -4.84 -5.33 -0.48
C SER A 209 -5.14 -6.23 -1.66
N ILE A 210 -4.30 -6.16 -2.69
CA ILE A 210 -4.33 -7.07 -3.83
C ILE A 210 -3.18 -8.05 -3.66
N ILE A 211 -3.49 -9.34 -3.68
CA ILE A 211 -2.56 -10.40 -3.33
C ILE A 211 -2.42 -11.35 -4.51
N TRP A 212 -1.21 -11.50 -5.03
CA TRP A 212 -0.82 -12.60 -5.90
C TRP A 212 -0.11 -13.67 -5.08
N ARG A 213 -0.52 -14.94 -5.20
CA ARG A 213 0.17 -16.08 -4.61
C ARG A 213 0.43 -17.15 -5.65
N ASN A 214 1.57 -17.80 -5.53
CA ASN A 214 1.90 -18.95 -6.36
C ASN A 214 1.07 -20.16 -5.89
N LYS A 215 -0.07 -20.41 -6.54
CA LYS A 215 -0.87 -21.62 -6.32
C LYS A 215 -0.18 -22.80 -6.99
N LYS A 216 0.80 -23.39 -6.31
CA LYS A 216 1.41 -24.67 -6.70
C LYS A 216 0.46 -25.83 -6.43
#